data_AF-A0A822CQ02-F1
#
_entry.id   AF-A0A822CQ02-F1
#
_cell.length_a   1.000
_cell.length_b   1.000
_cell.length_c   1.000
_cell.angle_alpha   90.00
_cell.angle_beta   90.00
_cell.angle_gamma   90.00
#
_symmetry.space_group_name_H-M   'P 1'
#
loop_
_entity.id
_entity.type
_entity.pdbx_description
1 polymer ?
#
loop_
_entity_poly.entity_id
_entity_poly.type
_entity_poly.pdbx_seq_one_letter_code
_entity_poly.pdbx_strand_id
1 'polypeptide(L)'
;MGDNTVSVLLGYGNGSFADQQTYSTGFKPQGVAVGDFNNDAQLDIVVVNSGNHTVSVLLGYRNGSFADQLTFSTGWAPQSIAVGDFNNDTCLDIVVPNFGDQTVSILLGYGNGSFDNQETYSIGDDPMCVAVGDFNNDGLLDIVVTNDGRNSVRILLGYGNGSFRDETAYSTDSHAIFVSVGDFNNDNRLDIVIANWDKNTISVLIGHGNGSFGHQRTYSTGSSPTFVTVGDLNNDTRLDIVVVNNGDSTVSIFLGHRNLALEKQVTLITGTGSQPRSFALGDFNNDNQTDIAVVNSRTNNVGIFLGYGNYSFTNQTTFLTGTTPISIATGDLNKDNILDIIIANHDTDSIGVFLGA
;
A
#
# COMPACT_ATOMS: atom_id res chain seq x y z
N MET A 1 -20.69 16.30 8.45
CA MET A 1 -19.63 16.46 7.45
C MET A 1 -19.06 15.08 7.28
N GLY A 2 -18.95 14.59 6.05
CA GLY A 2 -18.35 13.28 5.84
C GLY A 2 -16.82 13.34 5.97
N ASP A 3 -16.21 12.17 6.06
CA ASP A 3 -14.83 12.01 6.50
C ASP A 3 -13.88 11.97 5.28
N ASN A 4 -13.13 13.06 5.09
CA ASN A 4 -11.90 13.07 4.28
C ASN A 4 -10.72 13.10 5.25
N THR A 5 -10.43 11.95 5.84
CA THR A 5 -9.60 11.89 7.04
C THR A 5 -8.62 10.72 7.02
N VAL A 6 -7.64 10.81 7.91
CA VAL A 6 -6.90 9.66 8.39
C VAL A 6 -7.37 9.32 9.80
N SER A 7 -7.69 8.04 10.03
CA SER A 7 -7.85 7.46 11.36
C SER A 7 -6.52 6.88 11.83
N VAL A 8 -6.11 7.21 13.05
CA VAL A 8 -4.95 6.65 13.75
C VAL A 8 -5.44 5.86 14.95
N LEU A 9 -5.03 4.60 15.04
CA LEU A 9 -5.37 3.68 16.13
C LEU A 9 -4.08 3.23 16.80
N LEU A 10 -3.82 3.70 18.02
CA LEU A 10 -2.61 3.31 18.77
C LEU A 10 -2.75 1.91 19.36
N GLY A 11 -1.76 1.06 19.18
CA GLY A 11 -1.78 -0.33 19.62
C GLY A 11 -1.54 -0.50 21.12
N TYR A 12 -2.11 -1.55 21.71
CA TYR A 12 -1.80 -1.98 23.08
C TYR A 12 -0.87 -3.20 23.14
N GLY A 13 -0.42 -3.72 22.01
CA GLY A 13 0.52 -4.86 21.94
C GLY A 13 -0.13 -6.19 22.33
N ASN A 14 -1.44 -6.31 22.17
CA ASN A 14 -2.21 -7.52 22.45
C ASN A 14 -3.29 -7.77 21.38
N GLY A 15 -3.17 -7.14 20.21
CA GLY A 15 -4.16 -7.16 19.14
C GLY A 15 -5.36 -6.23 19.34
N SER A 16 -5.34 -5.38 20.38
CA SER A 16 -6.34 -4.31 20.59
C SER A 16 -5.74 -2.92 20.50
N PHE A 17 -6.60 -1.92 20.26
CA PHE A 17 -6.22 -0.56 19.95
C PHE A 17 -6.99 0.45 20.81
N ALA A 18 -6.39 1.62 21.01
CA ALA A 18 -7.05 2.80 21.56
C ALA A 18 -8.16 3.30 20.63
N ASP A 19 -9.02 4.18 21.16
CA ASP A 19 -10.02 4.87 20.35
C ASP A 19 -9.35 5.65 19.22
N GLN A 20 -9.96 5.63 18.03
CA GLN A 20 -9.39 6.29 16.87
C GLN A 20 -9.23 7.79 17.08
N GLN A 21 -8.08 8.32 16.67
CA GLN A 21 -7.85 9.75 16.49
C GLN A 21 -7.99 10.09 15.01
N THR A 22 -8.58 11.24 14.69
CA THR A 22 -8.90 11.60 13.31
C THR A 22 -8.25 12.91 12.91
N TYR A 23 -7.59 12.90 11.75
CA TYR A 23 -6.91 14.06 11.18
C TYR A 23 -7.48 14.38 9.80
N SER A 24 -7.60 15.67 9.48
CA SER A 24 -8.14 16.10 8.18
C SER A 24 -7.11 15.94 7.07
N THR A 25 -7.58 15.53 5.89
CA THR A 25 -6.79 15.41 4.65
C THR A 25 -7.41 16.24 3.52
N GLY A 26 -6.97 16.05 2.28
CA GLY A 26 -7.66 16.53 1.10
C GLY A 26 -8.85 15.63 0.71
N PHE A 27 -9.59 16.05 -0.31
CA PHE A 27 -10.79 15.37 -0.79
C PHE A 27 -10.45 14.05 -1.50
N LYS A 28 -11.20 13.00 -1.15
CA LYS A 28 -11.08 11.64 -1.69
C LYS A 28 -9.66 11.06 -1.57
N PRO A 29 -9.18 10.79 -0.34
CA PRO A 29 -7.90 10.11 -0.16
C PRO A 29 -7.96 8.70 -0.78
N GLN A 30 -6.84 8.23 -1.34
CA GLN A 30 -6.74 6.91 -2.02
C GLN A 30 -5.61 6.01 -1.49
N GLY A 31 -4.51 6.61 -1.01
CA GLY A 31 -3.34 5.88 -0.54
C GLY A 31 -2.70 6.60 0.63
N VAL A 32 -2.11 5.82 1.55
CA VAL A 32 -1.36 6.33 2.69
C VAL A 32 0.00 5.63 2.76
N ALA A 33 1.04 6.40 3.11
CA ALA A 33 2.35 5.89 3.47
C ALA A 33 2.87 6.59 4.72
N VAL A 34 3.87 5.99 5.36
CA VAL A 34 4.51 6.49 6.57
C VAL A 34 6.01 6.57 6.39
N GLY A 35 6.65 7.54 7.03
CA GLY A 35 8.09 7.78 6.93
C GLY A 35 8.48 9.03 7.71
N ASP A 36 9.78 9.23 7.93
CA ASP A 36 10.32 10.44 8.54
C ASP A 36 10.66 11.46 7.43
N PHE A 37 9.76 12.40 7.15
CA PHE A 37 9.93 13.36 6.04
C PHE A 37 10.55 14.68 6.51
N ASN A 38 10.78 14.84 7.82
CA ASN A 38 11.38 16.02 8.42
C ASN A 38 12.70 15.74 9.19
N ASN A 39 13.19 14.51 9.14
CA ASN A 39 14.42 14.02 9.79
C ASN A 39 14.43 14.21 11.31
N ASP A 40 13.28 14.14 11.99
CA ASP A 40 13.19 14.25 13.45
C ASP A 40 13.12 12.87 14.17
N ALA A 41 13.29 11.81 13.38
CA ALA A 41 13.15 10.39 13.72
C ALA A 41 11.72 9.96 14.07
N GLN A 42 10.70 10.81 13.95
CA GLN A 42 9.31 10.46 14.15
C GLN A 42 8.68 10.02 12.82
N LEU A 43 7.77 9.04 12.89
CA LEU A 43 6.98 8.72 11.70
C LEU A 43 5.94 9.81 11.47
N ASP A 44 5.95 10.37 10.27
CA ASP A 44 4.91 11.22 9.70
C ASP A 44 4.00 10.40 8.78
N ILE A 45 2.90 11.01 8.36
CA ILE A 45 1.92 10.40 7.44
C ILE A 45 1.85 11.21 6.16
N VAL A 46 1.86 10.53 5.02
CA VAL A 46 1.56 11.11 3.71
C VAL A 46 0.35 10.44 3.07
N VAL A 47 -0.57 11.24 2.54
CA VAL A 47 -1.84 10.80 1.99
C VAL A 47 -2.05 11.40 0.61
N VAL A 48 -2.35 10.57 -0.38
CA VAL A 48 -2.69 11.05 -1.72
C VAL A 48 -4.18 11.29 -1.86
N ASN A 49 -4.57 12.47 -2.35
CA ASN A 49 -5.96 12.95 -2.42
C ASN A 49 -6.42 13.09 -3.87
N SER A 50 -7.12 12.08 -4.37
CA SER A 50 -7.56 12.01 -5.77
C SER A 50 -8.46 13.18 -6.18
N GLY A 51 -9.31 13.66 -5.28
CA GLY A 51 -10.31 14.69 -5.54
C GLY A 51 -9.74 16.11 -5.51
N ASN A 52 -8.64 16.33 -4.79
CA ASN A 52 -7.95 17.62 -4.76
C ASN A 52 -6.72 17.69 -5.67
N HIS A 53 -6.21 16.55 -6.15
CA HIS A 53 -4.98 16.46 -6.95
C HIS A 53 -3.76 16.91 -6.12
N THR A 54 -3.71 16.43 -4.88
CA THR A 54 -2.69 16.81 -3.90
C THR A 54 -2.23 15.63 -3.07
N VAL A 55 -1.07 15.78 -2.44
CA VAL A 55 -0.65 14.99 -1.29
C VAL A 55 -0.79 15.85 -0.02
N SER A 56 -1.32 15.26 1.04
CA SER A 56 -1.32 15.79 2.40
C SER A 56 -0.15 15.18 3.17
N VAL A 57 0.61 16.00 3.87
CA VAL A 57 1.75 15.59 4.73
C VAL A 57 1.44 16.04 6.14
N LEU A 58 1.35 15.08 7.07
CA LEU A 58 1.02 15.31 8.47
C LEU A 58 2.23 14.93 9.31
N LEU A 59 2.91 15.93 9.89
CA LEU A 59 4.12 15.70 10.69
C LEU A 59 3.76 15.12 12.06
N GLY A 60 4.43 14.04 12.43
CA GLY A 60 4.18 13.28 13.65
C GLY A 60 4.85 13.91 14.88
N TYR A 61 4.23 13.68 16.02
CA TYR A 61 4.80 13.97 17.33
C TYR A 61 5.00 12.67 18.11
N ARG A 62 5.95 12.68 19.04
CA ARG A 62 6.31 11.51 19.87
C ARG A 62 5.18 10.87 20.66
N ASN A 63 4.06 11.56 20.84
CA ASN A 63 2.90 11.02 21.56
C ASN A 63 1.89 10.34 20.62
N GLY A 64 2.24 10.11 19.34
CA GLY A 64 1.36 9.54 18.32
C GLY A 64 0.34 10.51 17.74
N SER A 65 0.42 11.81 18.06
CA SER A 65 -0.42 12.84 17.46
C SER A 65 0.27 13.55 16.29
N PHE A 66 -0.49 14.25 15.44
CA PHE A 66 0.02 14.87 14.23
C PHE A 66 -0.31 16.36 14.14
N ALA A 67 0.54 17.11 13.44
CA ALA A 67 0.29 18.48 13.04
C ALA A 67 -0.83 18.58 11.97
N ASP A 68 -1.31 19.80 11.73
CA ASP A 68 -2.19 20.07 10.59
C ASP A 68 -1.47 19.75 9.27
N GLN A 69 -2.24 19.31 8.27
CA GLN A 69 -1.70 18.92 6.97
C GLN A 69 -0.99 20.08 6.26
N LEU A 70 0.18 19.76 5.70
CA LEU A 70 0.78 20.49 4.59
C LEU A 70 0.29 19.89 3.27
N THR A 71 0.11 20.71 2.24
CA THR A 71 -0.50 20.26 0.97
C THR A 71 0.41 20.58 -0.19
N PHE A 72 0.69 19.57 -1.01
CA PHE A 72 1.53 19.68 -2.22
C PHE A 72 0.76 19.19 -3.44
N SER A 73 0.90 19.87 -4.58
CA SER A 73 0.17 19.52 -5.80
C SER A 73 0.78 18.31 -6.51
N THR A 74 -0.07 17.46 -7.06
CA THR A 74 0.28 16.35 -7.98
C THR A 74 -0.34 16.59 -9.35
N GLY A 75 -0.32 15.57 -10.23
CA GLY A 75 -1.17 15.53 -11.42
C GLY A 75 -2.62 15.16 -11.08
N TRP A 76 -3.44 15.04 -12.12
CA TRP A 76 -4.88 14.84 -12.03
C TRP A 76 -5.26 13.42 -11.58
N ALA A 77 -6.24 13.35 -10.67
CA ALA A 77 -6.80 12.13 -10.08
C ALA A 77 -5.76 11.10 -9.58
N PRO A 78 -4.83 11.48 -8.68
CA PRO A 78 -3.80 10.56 -8.20
C PRO A 78 -4.38 9.38 -7.41
N GLN A 79 -3.81 8.18 -7.59
CA GLN A 79 -4.43 6.92 -7.12
C GLN A 79 -3.65 6.18 -6.02
N SER A 80 -2.33 6.32 -5.99
CA SER A 80 -1.46 5.57 -5.08
C SER A 80 -0.27 6.44 -4.68
N ILE A 81 0.54 5.95 -3.74
CA ILE A 81 1.72 6.65 -3.25
C ILE A 81 2.78 5.62 -2.86
N ALA A 82 4.03 5.91 -3.21
CA ALA A 82 5.18 5.26 -2.63
C ALA A 82 6.24 6.32 -2.29
N VAL A 83 7.18 5.95 -1.43
CA VAL A 83 8.16 6.87 -0.84
C VAL A 83 9.54 6.22 -0.85
N GLY A 84 10.58 7.02 -1.01
CA GLY A 84 11.97 6.57 -1.09
C GLY A 84 12.91 7.72 -1.41
N ASP A 85 14.21 7.51 -1.28
CA ASP A 85 15.24 8.50 -1.64
C ASP A 85 15.62 8.29 -3.13
N PHE A 86 14.98 9.02 -4.05
CA PHE A 86 15.19 8.87 -5.49
C PHE A 86 16.41 9.66 -6.00
N ASN A 87 16.96 10.57 -5.19
CA ASN A 87 18.06 11.46 -5.55
C ASN A 87 19.34 11.27 -4.71
N ASN A 88 19.35 10.29 -3.80
CA ASN A 88 20.42 9.95 -2.87
C ASN A 88 20.83 11.10 -1.94
N ASP A 89 19.89 11.95 -1.53
CA ASP A 89 20.13 13.06 -0.61
C ASP A 89 19.77 12.76 0.86
N THR A 90 19.35 11.52 1.14
CA THR A 90 18.89 11.00 2.44
C THR A 90 17.55 11.52 2.94
N CYS A 91 16.85 12.34 2.15
CA CYS A 91 15.48 12.76 2.44
C CYS A 91 14.49 11.83 1.73
N LEU A 92 13.33 11.61 2.35
CA LEU A 92 12.26 10.87 1.68
C LEU A 92 11.59 11.75 0.63
N ASP A 93 11.55 11.23 -0.59
CA ASP A 93 10.80 11.75 -1.72
C ASP A 93 9.47 10.99 -1.87
N ILE A 94 8.60 11.51 -2.74
CA ILE A 94 7.27 10.95 -3.01
C ILE A 94 7.11 10.67 -4.51
N VAL A 95 6.58 9.48 -4.82
CA VAL A 95 6.12 9.12 -6.17
C VAL A 95 4.62 8.85 -6.18
N VAL A 96 3.91 9.40 -7.16
CA VAL A 96 2.45 9.31 -7.28
C VAL A 96 2.01 9.06 -8.73
N PRO A 97 1.29 7.97 -9.04
CA PRO A 97 0.62 7.80 -10.34
C PRO A 97 -0.64 8.67 -10.41
N ASN A 98 -0.75 9.43 -11.50
CA ASN A 98 -1.86 10.33 -11.82
C ASN A 98 -2.74 9.72 -12.91
N PHE A 99 -3.79 9.03 -12.52
CA PHE A 99 -4.72 8.35 -13.45
C PHE A 99 -5.22 9.31 -14.54
N GLY A 100 -5.62 10.51 -14.12
CA GLY A 100 -6.27 11.48 -14.99
C GLY A 100 -5.35 12.11 -16.05
N ASP A 101 -4.08 12.31 -15.70
CA ASP A 101 -3.07 12.89 -16.59
C ASP A 101 -2.24 11.84 -17.32
N GLN A 102 -2.39 10.55 -16.97
CA GLN A 102 -1.60 9.44 -17.51
C GLN A 102 -0.09 9.62 -17.28
N THR A 103 0.26 10.19 -16.13
CA THR A 103 1.63 10.48 -15.71
C THR A 103 1.94 9.88 -14.34
N VAL A 104 3.22 9.91 -13.97
CA VAL A 104 3.69 9.77 -12.59
C VAL A 104 4.31 11.09 -12.17
N SER A 105 3.99 11.58 -10.98
CA SER A 105 4.66 12.72 -10.34
C SER A 105 5.76 12.23 -9.41
N ILE A 106 6.90 12.92 -9.43
CA ILE A 106 8.01 12.79 -8.48
C ILE A 106 8.14 14.11 -7.74
N LEU A 107 8.05 14.08 -6.41
CA LEU A 107 8.20 15.24 -5.54
C LEU A 107 9.42 14.99 -4.66
N LEU A 108 10.50 15.74 -4.88
CA LEU A 108 11.74 15.60 -4.11
C LEU A 108 11.61 16.30 -2.76
N GLY A 109 11.94 15.60 -1.68
CA GLY A 109 11.83 16.09 -0.31
C GLY A 109 13.03 16.94 0.10
N TYR A 110 12.79 17.97 0.91
CA TYR A 110 13.86 18.78 1.51
C TYR A 110 14.25 18.33 2.92
N GLY A 111 13.67 17.22 3.40
CA GLY A 111 13.98 16.68 4.73
C GLY A 111 13.50 17.56 5.89
N ASN A 112 12.49 18.39 5.66
CA ASN A 112 11.86 19.27 6.66
C ASN A 112 10.32 19.25 6.57
N GLY A 113 9.75 18.24 5.90
CA GLY A 113 8.33 18.13 5.60
C GLY A 113 7.85 18.91 4.37
N SER A 114 8.74 19.62 3.66
CA SER A 114 8.44 20.29 2.38
C SER A 114 9.08 19.58 1.20
N PHE A 115 8.51 19.81 0.02
CA PHE A 115 8.89 19.17 -1.24
C PHE A 115 9.08 20.21 -2.34
N ASP A 116 9.91 19.87 -3.32
CA ASP A 116 9.98 20.62 -4.58
C ASP A 116 8.70 20.45 -5.40
N ASN A 117 8.56 21.27 -6.45
CA ASN A 117 7.50 21.08 -7.42
C ASN A 117 7.62 19.71 -8.08
N GLN A 118 6.48 19.11 -8.40
CA GLN A 118 6.45 17.83 -9.10
C GLN A 118 7.20 17.89 -10.45
N GLU A 119 8.01 16.87 -10.70
CA GLU A 119 8.39 16.48 -12.05
C GLU A 119 7.45 15.36 -12.53
N THR A 120 7.07 15.38 -13.81
CA THR A 120 6.13 14.39 -14.35
C THR A 120 6.73 13.56 -15.48
N TYR A 121 6.44 12.26 -15.44
CA TYR A 121 6.84 11.29 -16.45
C TYR A 121 5.59 10.71 -17.09
N SER A 122 5.46 10.83 -18.40
CA SER A 122 4.35 10.20 -19.13
C SER A 122 4.54 8.69 -19.16
N ILE A 123 3.54 7.94 -18.69
CA ILE A 123 3.59 6.47 -18.69
C ILE A 123 2.40 5.83 -19.42
N GLY A 124 1.41 6.66 -19.79
CA GLY A 124 0.23 6.29 -20.57
C GLY A 124 -0.83 5.50 -19.80
N ASP A 125 -2.06 5.55 -20.30
CA ASP A 125 -3.16 4.60 -20.03
C ASP A 125 -3.41 4.28 -18.56
N ASP A 126 -4.01 5.24 -17.86
CA ASP A 126 -4.71 5.01 -16.60
C ASP A 126 -3.86 4.35 -15.52
N PRO A 127 -2.78 5.02 -15.06
CA PRO A 127 -1.91 4.48 -14.02
C PRO A 127 -2.62 4.44 -12.65
N MET A 128 -2.52 3.29 -11.98
CA MET A 128 -3.30 2.99 -10.78
C MET A 128 -2.45 2.85 -9.51
N CYS A 129 -1.35 2.08 -9.57
CA CYS A 129 -0.53 1.78 -8.40
C CYS A 129 0.94 1.85 -8.75
N VAL A 130 1.74 2.30 -7.78
CA VAL A 130 3.20 2.41 -7.89
C VAL A 130 3.88 1.58 -6.80
N ALA A 131 4.98 0.91 -7.16
CA ALA A 131 5.93 0.35 -6.21
C ALA A 131 7.36 0.71 -6.62
N VAL A 132 8.28 0.62 -5.67
CA VAL A 132 9.66 1.12 -5.79
C VAL A 132 10.63 0.01 -5.40
N GLY A 133 11.77 -0.07 -6.08
CA GLY A 133 12.84 -1.02 -5.76
C GLY A 133 13.99 -0.93 -6.75
N ASP A 134 15.11 -1.55 -6.46
CA ASP A 134 16.24 -1.66 -7.40
C ASP A 134 16.03 -2.90 -8.30
N PHE A 135 15.48 -2.69 -9.50
CA PHE A 135 15.15 -3.78 -10.42
C PHE A 135 16.35 -4.22 -11.28
N ASN A 136 17.44 -3.45 -11.25
CA ASN A 136 18.60 -3.65 -12.11
C ASN A 136 19.93 -3.89 -11.35
N ASN A 137 19.87 -3.88 -10.02
CA ASN A 137 20.99 -4.04 -9.07
C ASN A 137 22.09 -2.98 -9.20
N ASP A 138 21.75 -1.73 -9.53
CA ASP A 138 22.71 -0.60 -9.57
C ASP A 138 22.74 0.24 -8.29
N GLY A 139 21.91 -0.11 -7.30
CA GLY A 139 21.79 0.58 -6.02
C GLY A 139 20.92 1.84 -6.05
N LEU A 140 20.23 2.10 -7.17
CA LEU A 140 19.34 3.25 -7.34
C LEU A 140 17.89 2.78 -7.30
N LEU A 141 17.00 3.65 -6.80
CA LEU A 141 15.57 3.34 -6.79
C LEU A 141 14.99 3.46 -8.20
N ASP A 142 14.40 2.37 -8.67
CA ASP A 142 13.58 2.30 -9.87
C ASP A 142 12.09 2.27 -9.49
N ILE A 143 11.21 2.46 -10.47
CA ILE A 143 9.75 2.50 -10.29
C ILE A 143 9.06 1.47 -11.17
N VAL A 144 8.06 0.78 -10.62
CA VAL A 144 7.06 0.00 -11.38
C VAL A 144 5.67 0.61 -11.19
N VAL A 145 4.90 0.72 -12.27
CA VAL A 145 3.52 1.24 -12.25
C VAL A 145 2.57 0.28 -12.96
N THR A 146 1.40 0.03 -12.38
CA THR A 146 0.30 -0.68 -13.06
C THR A 146 -0.53 0.28 -13.89
N ASN A 147 -0.85 -0.11 -15.12
CA ASN A 147 -1.66 0.65 -16.05
C ASN A 147 -2.90 -0.17 -16.41
N ASP A 148 -4.07 0.33 -15.98
CA ASP A 148 -5.35 -0.34 -16.19
C ASP A 148 -5.69 -0.42 -17.69
N GLY A 149 -5.67 0.74 -18.37
CA GLY A 149 -6.16 0.88 -19.75
C GLY A 149 -5.42 0.05 -20.80
N ARG A 150 -4.28 -0.57 -20.46
CA ARG A 150 -3.48 -1.44 -21.36
C ARG A 150 -3.17 -2.83 -20.82
N ASN A 151 -3.70 -3.24 -19.66
CA ASN A 151 -3.40 -4.54 -19.07
C ASN A 151 -1.88 -4.78 -18.98
N SER A 152 -1.18 -3.87 -18.30
CA SER A 152 0.27 -3.87 -18.30
C SER A 152 0.89 -3.23 -17.07
N VAL A 153 2.16 -3.52 -16.84
CA VAL A 153 3.04 -2.73 -15.98
C VAL A 153 4.07 -1.97 -16.80
N ARG A 154 4.54 -0.85 -16.25
CA ARG A 154 5.62 0.00 -16.78
C ARG A 154 6.75 0.04 -15.77
N ILE A 155 7.98 -0.13 -16.25
CA ILE A 155 9.21 -0.05 -15.46
C ILE A 155 9.99 1.18 -15.90
N LEU A 156 10.34 2.04 -14.96
CA LEU A 156 11.17 3.22 -15.18
C LEU A 156 12.42 3.06 -14.31
N LEU A 157 13.58 2.98 -14.97
CA LEU A 157 14.85 2.85 -14.25
C LEU A 157 15.37 4.21 -13.81
N GLY A 158 15.82 4.34 -12.57
CA GLY A 158 16.30 5.57 -11.98
C GLY A 158 17.71 5.95 -12.46
N TYR A 159 17.99 7.26 -12.45
CA TYR A 159 19.35 7.78 -12.56
C TYR A 159 19.95 8.16 -11.19
N GLY A 160 19.20 8.03 -10.10
CA GLY A 160 19.67 8.32 -8.74
C GLY A 160 19.81 9.81 -8.43
N ASN A 161 19.16 10.66 -9.22
CA ASN A 161 19.13 12.11 -9.08
C ASN A 161 17.70 12.67 -9.14
N GLY A 162 16.69 11.82 -8.91
CA GLY A 162 15.26 12.14 -9.07
C GLY A 162 14.72 11.96 -10.49
N SER A 163 15.57 11.68 -11.49
CA SER A 163 15.14 11.45 -12.87
C SER A 163 15.16 9.98 -13.31
N PHE A 164 14.36 9.67 -14.34
CA PHE A 164 14.12 8.31 -14.81
C PHE A 164 14.36 8.14 -16.32
N ARG A 165 14.65 6.90 -16.74
CA ARG A 165 14.70 6.48 -18.14
C ARG A 165 13.31 6.33 -18.73
N ASP A 166 13.25 6.25 -20.07
CA ASP A 166 12.04 5.85 -20.79
C ASP A 166 11.50 4.52 -20.28
N GLU A 167 10.17 4.41 -20.22
CA GLU A 167 9.50 3.27 -19.65
C GLU A 167 9.58 2.00 -20.52
N THR A 168 9.72 0.86 -19.87
CA THR A 168 9.58 -0.46 -20.52
C THR A 168 8.27 -1.12 -20.11
N ALA A 169 7.53 -1.62 -21.09
CA ALA A 169 6.21 -2.21 -20.90
C ALA A 169 6.25 -3.74 -20.81
N TYR A 170 5.52 -4.31 -19.85
CA TYR A 170 5.25 -5.74 -19.75
C TYR A 170 3.75 -6.00 -19.66
N SER A 171 3.25 -6.94 -20.46
CA SER A 171 1.83 -7.31 -20.44
C SER A 171 1.46 -8.08 -19.18
N THR A 172 0.28 -7.76 -18.63
CA THR A 172 -0.38 -8.46 -17.53
C THR A 172 -1.70 -9.07 -17.99
N ASP A 173 -2.45 -9.67 -17.06
CA ASP A 173 -3.86 -9.98 -17.29
C ASP A 173 -4.73 -8.70 -17.18
N SER A 174 -6.03 -8.84 -17.40
CA SER A 174 -6.95 -7.69 -17.52
C SER A 174 -7.13 -6.90 -16.23
N HIS A 175 -7.15 -5.57 -16.33
CA HIS A 175 -7.44 -4.62 -15.24
C HIS A 175 -6.45 -4.73 -14.08
N ALA A 176 -5.18 -4.41 -14.37
CA ALA A 176 -4.08 -4.41 -13.40
C ALA A 176 -4.17 -3.17 -12.49
N ILE A 177 -4.48 -3.38 -11.22
CA ILE A 177 -4.81 -2.27 -10.30
C ILE A 177 -3.87 -2.08 -9.13
N PHE A 178 -3.11 -3.11 -8.78
CA PHE A 178 -2.17 -3.05 -7.65
C PHE A 178 -0.92 -3.85 -7.97
N VAL A 179 0.24 -3.35 -7.54
CA VAL A 179 1.54 -4.01 -7.69
C VAL A 179 2.27 -4.07 -6.36
N SER A 180 2.94 -5.20 -6.11
CA SER A 180 3.92 -5.36 -5.05
C SER A 180 5.17 -6.02 -5.62
N VAL A 181 6.30 -5.82 -4.94
CA VAL A 181 7.62 -6.28 -5.38
C VAL A 181 8.32 -7.03 -4.26
N GLY A 182 9.12 -8.03 -4.62
CA GLY A 182 9.89 -8.83 -3.67
C GLY A 182 10.58 -10.00 -4.37
N ASP A 183 11.56 -10.62 -3.73
CA ASP A 183 12.22 -11.80 -4.25
C ASP A 183 11.40 -13.06 -3.92
N PHE A 184 10.52 -13.49 -4.83
CA PHE A 184 9.58 -14.59 -4.57
C PHE A 184 10.23 -15.96 -4.80
N ASN A 185 11.37 -15.99 -5.49
CA ASN A 185 12.03 -17.24 -5.88
C ASN A 185 13.39 -17.45 -5.16
N ASN A 186 13.81 -16.51 -4.33
CA ASN A 186 15.04 -16.46 -3.56
C ASN A 186 16.30 -16.46 -4.44
N ASP A 187 16.30 -15.70 -5.55
CA ASP A 187 17.47 -15.49 -6.42
C ASP A 187 18.17 -14.13 -6.22
N ASN A 188 17.77 -13.39 -5.18
CA ASN A 188 18.19 -12.04 -4.81
C ASN A 188 17.89 -10.99 -5.89
N ARG A 189 16.79 -11.16 -6.63
CA ARG A 189 16.31 -10.17 -7.60
C ARG A 189 14.85 -9.88 -7.30
N LEU A 190 14.46 -8.62 -7.48
CA LEU A 190 13.07 -8.24 -7.31
C LEU A 190 12.21 -8.81 -8.43
N ASP A 191 11.19 -9.56 -8.02
CA ASP A 191 10.07 -10.00 -8.84
C ASP A 191 8.88 -9.05 -8.64
N ILE A 192 7.87 -9.16 -9.50
CA ILE A 192 6.66 -8.34 -9.48
C ILE A 192 5.43 -9.24 -9.34
N VAL A 193 4.51 -8.87 -8.44
CA VAL A 193 3.17 -9.46 -8.35
C VAL A 193 2.11 -8.40 -8.56
N ILE A 194 1.10 -8.70 -9.39
CA ILE A 194 0.02 -7.79 -9.76
C ILE A 194 -1.34 -8.41 -9.47
N ALA A 195 -2.26 -7.64 -8.88
CA ALA A 195 -3.67 -7.99 -8.77
C ALA A 195 -4.45 -7.58 -10.03
N ASN A 196 -5.15 -8.53 -10.66
CA ASN A 196 -5.91 -8.33 -11.89
C ASN A 196 -7.40 -8.46 -11.60
N TRP A 197 -8.10 -7.33 -11.49
CA TRP A 197 -9.45 -7.24 -10.94
C TRP A 197 -10.47 -8.05 -11.75
N ASP A 198 -10.50 -7.85 -13.08
CA ASP A 198 -11.54 -8.42 -13.96
C ASP A 198 -11.39 -9.94 -14.14
N LYS A 199 -10.19 -10.46 -13.91
CA LYS A 199 -9.82 -11.84 -14.21
C LYS A 199 -9.81 -12.73 -12.99
N ASN A 200 -9.90 -12.14 -11.79
CA ASN A 200 -9.80 -12.86 -10.53
C ASN A 200 -8.47 -13.63 -10.45
N THR A 201 -7.39 -13.00 -10.92
CA THR A 201 -6.05 -13.57 -10.96
C THR A 201 -5.02 -12.63 -10.34
N ILE A 202 -3.94 -13.21 -9.86
CA ILE A 202 -2.66 -12.51 -9.72
C ILE A 202 -1.73 -12.88 -10.87
N SER A 203 -0.89 -11.94 -11.28
CA SER A 203 0.15 -12.13 -12.29
C SER A 203 1.52 -11.97 -11.63
N VAL A 204 2.43 -12.91 -11.85
CA VAL A 204 3.80 -12.87 -11.32
C VAL A 204 4.78 -12.78 -12.48
N LEU A 205 5.66 -11.78 -12.45
CA LEU A 205 6.72 -11.55 -13.43
C LEU A 205 8.08 -11.66 -12.73
N ILE A 206 8.96 -12.51 -13.25
CA ILE A 206 10.25 -12.80 -12.63
C ILE A 206 11.33 -11.85 -13.12
N GLY A 207 12.02 -11.22 -12.18
CA GLY A 207 13.10 -10.29 -12.43
C GLY A 207 14.34 -11.00 -12.96
N HIS A 208 14.96 -10.41 -13.97
CA HIS A 208 16.28 -10.86 -14.45
C HIS A 208 17.43 -10.10 -13.79
N GLY A 209 17.13 -9.13 -12.92
CA GLY A 209 18.10 -8.35 -12.16
C GLY A 209 18.91 -7.36 -13.00
N ASN A 210 18.37 -7.00 -14.17
CA ASN A 210 18.95 -6.03 -15.11
C ASN A 210 17.88 -5.03 -15.59
N GLY A 211 16.79 -4.88 -14.84
CA GLY A 211 15.61 -4.09 -15.21
C GLY A 211 14.63 -4.78 -16.16
N SER A 212 14.93 -6.01 -16.62
CA SER A 212 14.00 -6.79 -17.46
C SER A 212 13.31 -7.91 -16.70
N PHE A 213 12.11 -8.26 -17.17
CA PHE A 213 11.24 -9.26 -16.55
C PHE A 213 10.82 -10.36 -17.55
N GLY A 214 10.63 -11.56 -17.03
CA GLY A 214 10.06 -12.68 -17.77
C GLY A 214 8.58 -12.51 -18.08
N HIS A 215 8.03 -13.45 -18.86
CA HIS A 215 6.59 -13.49 -19.11
C HIS A 215 5.81 -13.74 -17.82
N GLN A 216 4.62 -13.12 -17.74
CA GLN A 216 3.70 -13.32 -16.64
C GLN A 216 3.31 -14.79 -16.46
N ARG A 217 3.21 -15.21 -15.20
CA ARG A 217 2.52 -16.42 -14.76
C ARG A 217 1.28 -16.02 -13.98
N THR A 218 0.13 -16.60 -14.32
CA THR A 218 -1.14 -16.23 -13.69
C THR A 218 -1.64 -17.31 -12.75
N TYR A 219 -2.22 -16.88 -11.62
CA TYR A 219 -2.78 -17.75 -10.59
C TYR A 219 -4.16 -17.24 -10.21
N SER A 220 -5.15 -18.13 -10.16
CA SER A 220 -6.51 -17.76 -9.74
C SER A 220 -6.56 -17.43 -8.25
N THR A 221 -7.24 -16.34 -7.90
CA THR A 221 -7.53 -15.92 -6.52
C THR A 221 -9.05 -15.84 -6.31
N GLY A 222 -9.52 -15.13 -5.30
CA GLY A 222 -10.94 -14.77 -5.15
C GLY A 222 -11.38 -13.69 -6.15
N SER A 223 -12.65 -13.31 -6.04
CA SER A 223 -13.31 -12.35 -6.92
C SER A 223 -12.87 -10.92 -6.65
N SER A 224 -12.58 -10.18 -7.73
CA SER A 224 -12.17 -8.77 -7.74
C SER A 224 -11.02 -8.47 -6.75
N PRO A 225 -9.83 -9.05 -6.96
CA PRO A 225 -8.67 -8.79 -6.11
C PRO A 225 -8.28 -7.32 -6.17
N THR A 226 -8.20 -6.62 -5.04
CA THR A 226 -7.89 -5.18 -4.98
C THR A 226 -6.46 -4.84 -4.63
N PHE A 227 -5.84 -5.68 -3.84
CA PHE A 227 -4.57 -5.38 -3.19
C PHE A 227 -3.82 -6.68 -3.00
N VAL A 228 -2.51 -6.62 -3.24
CA VAL A 228 -1.60 -7.74 -3.05
C VAL A 228 -0.35 -7.23 -2.34
N THR A 229 0.12 -7.97 -1.34
CA THR A 229 1.44 -7.76 -0.74
C THR A 229 2.11 -9.09 -0.49
N VAL A 230 3.35 -9.03 -0.05
CA VAL A 230 4.18 -10.18 0.27
C VAL A 230 4.76 -10.08 1.68
N GLY A 231 4.97 -11.24 2.30
CA GLY A 231 5.58 -11.37 3.61
C GLY A 231 5.82 -12.83 3.96
N ASP A 232 6.64 -13.10 4.96
CA ASP A 232 6.79 -14.46 5.51
C ASP A 232 5.71 -14.69 6.57
N LEU A 233 4.69 -15.51 6.25
CA LEU A 233 3.55 -15.76 7.16
C LEU A 233 3.73 -17.07 7.96
N ASN A 234 4.79 -17.82 7.70
CA ASN A 234 5.04 -19.12 8.34
C ASN A 234 6.45 -19.29 8.92
N ASN A 235 7.25 -18.22 8.91
CA ASN A 235 8.63 -18.16 9.37
C ASN A 235 9.56 -19.14 8.63
N ASP A 236 9.31 -19.43 7.35
CA ASP A 236 10.15 -20.30 6.54
C ASP A 236 11.20 -19.57 5.68
N THR A 237 11.29 -18.25 5.84
CA THR A 237 12.18 -17.32 5.13
C THR A 237 11.89 -17.14 3.64
N ARG A 238 10.70 -17.56 3.19
CA ARG A 238 10.22 -17.28 1.83
C ARG A 238 9.04 -16.32 1.90
N LEU A 239 8.95 -15.47 0.88
CA LEU A 239 7.83 -14.59 0.73
C LEU A 239 6.60 -15.37 0.26
N ASP A 240 5.54 -15.30 1.06
CA ASP A 240 4.19 -15.68 0.69
C ASP A 240 3.47 -14.50 0.05
N ILE A 241 2.43 -14.79 -0.75
CA ILE A 241 1.60 -13.76 -1.39
C ILE A 241 0.23 -13.72 -0.72
N VAL A 242 -0.17 -12.53 -0.28
CA VAL A 242 -1.45 -12.28 0.39
C VAL A 242 -2.28 -11.34 -0.48
N VAL A 243 -3.52 -11.72 -0.76
CA VAL A 243 -4.40 -11.02 -1.72
C VAL A 243 -5.76 -10.75 -1.09
N VAL A 244 -6.16 -9.49 -1.04
CA VAL A 244 -7.52 -9.11 -0.65
C VAL A 244 -8.46 -9.18 -1.87
N ASN A 245 -9.59 -9.85 -1.70
CA ASN A 245 -10.59 -10.11 -2.73
C ASN A 245 -11.90 -9.39 -2.37
N ASN A 246 -12.13 -8.24 -3.02
CA ASN A 246 -13.23 -7.34 -2.70
C ASN A 246 -14.60 -7.99 -2.96
N GLY A 247 -14.73 -8.72 -4.07
CA GLY A 247 -15.99 -9.32 -4.51
C GLY A 247 -16.48 -10.45 -3.60
N ASP A 248 -15.55 -11.20 -3.00
CA ASP A 248 -15.88 -12.35 -2.13
C ASP A 248 -15.85 -12.01 -0.64
N SER A 249 -15.38 -10.82 -0.26
CA SER A 249 -15.12 -10.45 1.14
C SER A 249 -14.10 -11.39 1.81
N THR A 250 -13.01 -11.71 1.11
CA THR A 250 -11.99 -12.65 1.60
C THR A 250 -10.56 -12.16 1.43
N VAL A 251 -9.63 -12.74 2.19
CA VAL A 251 -8.18 -12.71 1.93
C VAL A 251 -7.74 -14.08 1.46
N SER A 252 -7.01 -14.17 0.35
CA SER A 252 -6.39 -15.42 -0.15
C SER A 252 -4.89 -15.37 0.15
N ILE A 253 -4.34 -16.46 0.69
CA ILE A 253 -2.92 -16.60 0.99
C ILE A 253 -2.33 -17.72 0.13
N PHE A 254 -1.27 -17.40 -0.60
CA PHE A 254 -0.53 -18.33 -1.45
C PHE A 254 0.85 -18.59 -0.85
N LEU A 255 1.18 -19.87 -0.66
CA LEU A 255 2.48 -20.28 -0.15
C LEU A 255 3.58 -20.02 -1.21
N GLY A 256 4.64 -19.36 -0.78
CA GLY A 256 5.84 -19.15 -1.54
C GLY A 256 6.63 -20.44 -1.76
N HIS A 257 6.95 -20.74 -3.02
CA HIS A 257 7.87 -21.81 -3.38
C HIS A 257 8.97 -21.28 -4.30
N ARG A 258 10.19 -21.82 -4.16
CA ARG A 258 11.34 -21.45 -5.02
C ARG A 258 11.08 -21.66 -6.52
N ASN A 259 10.23 -22.60 -6.88
CA ASN A 259 9.87 -22.88 -8.27
C ASN A 259 8.65 -22.05 -8.76
N LEU A 260 8.14 -21.16 -7.91
CA LEU A 260 6.94 -20.34 -8.14
C LEU A 260 5.68 -21.18 -8.38
N ALA A 261 5.63 -22.40 -7.85
CA ALA A 261 4.38 -23.16 -7.79
C ALA A 261 3.52 -22.59 -6.65
N LEU A 262 2.87 -21.44 -6.87
CA LEU A 262 2.01 -20.84 -5.84
C LEU A 262 0.79 -21.72 -5.63
N GLU A 263 0.64 -22.23 -4.42
CA GLU A 263 -0.53 -22.99 -3.99
C GLU A 263 -1.33 -22.13 -3.02
N LYS A 264 -2.61 -21.90 -3.34
CA LYS A 264 -3.53 -21.23 -2.42
C LYS A 264 -3.73 -22.10 -1.18
N GLN A 265 -3.22 -21.65 -0.04
CA GLN A 265 -3.28 -22.38 1.22
C GLN A 265 -4.52 -22.03 2.03
N VAL A 266 -4.80 -20.73 2.18
CA VAL A 266 -5.79 -20.25 3.14
C VAL A 266 -6.70 -19.21 2.52
N THR A 267 -7.96 -19.21 2.97
CA THR A 267 -8.92 -18.14 2.71
C THR A 267 -9.47 -17.65 4.04
N LEU A 268 -9.24 -16.37 4.36
CA LEU A 268 -9.80 -15.70 5.52
C LEU A 268 -11.08 -14.98 5.11
N ILE A 269 -12.12 -15.03 5.95
CA ILE A 269 -13.38 -14.33 5.70
C ILE A 269 -13.36 -13.02 6.46
N THR A 270 -13.54 -11.91 5.75
CA THR A 270 -13.41 -10.54 6.30
C THR A 270 -14.74 -9.95 6.82
N GLY A 271 -15.78 -10.78 6.90
CA GLY A 271 -17.16 -10.40 7.20
C GLY A 271 -18.05 -10.38 5.96
N THR A 272 -19.33 -10.76 6.11
CA THR A 272 -20.26 -10.86 4.98
C THR A 272 -20.48 -9.51 4.31
N GLY A 273 -20.05 -9.38 3.06
CA GLY A 273 -20.20 -8.15 2.28
C GLY A 273 -19.35 -6.99 2.80
N SER A 274 -18.25 -7.26 3.49
CA SER A 274 -17.34 -6.25 4.06
C SER A 274 -16.64 -5.41 3.01
N GLN A 275 -16.47 -5.94 1.79
CA GLN A 275 -15.74 -5.31 0.68
C GLN A 275 -14.34 -4.85 1.13
N PRO A 276 -13.44 -5.78 1.45
CA PRO A 276 -12.09 -5.43 1.87
C PRO A 276 -11.35 -4.73 0.72
N ARG A 277 -10.51 -3.74 1.06
CA ARG A 277 -9.82 -2.89 0.06
C ARG A 277 -8.32 -3.03 0.08
N SER A 278 -7.72 -2.96 1.27
CA SER A 278 -6.28 -2.98 1.51
C SER A 278 -6.00 -3.68 2.84
N PHE A 279 -4.74 -4.03 3.09
CA PHE A 279 -4.31 -4.65 4.34
C PHE A 279 -2.87 -4.30 4.66
N ALA A 280 -2.52 -4.40 5.94
CA ALA A 280 -1.16 -4.33 6.46
C ALA A 280 -0.78 -5.65 7.15
N LEU A 281 0.48 -6.05 7.00
CA LEU A 281 1.10 -7.15 7.74
C LEU A 281 1.93 -6.57 8.88
N GLY A 282 1.93 -7.23 10.04
CA GLY A 282 2.69 -6.79 11.20
C GLY A 282 2.44 -7.68 12.41
N ASP A 283 3.24 -7.55 13.46
CA ASP A 283 2.99 -8.20 14.75
C ASP A 283 2.21 -7.24 15.66
N PHE A 284 0.88 -7.37 15.71
CA PHE A 284 0.00 -6.45 16.45
C PHE A 284 -0.22 -6.89 17.91
N ASN A 285 0.25 -8.09 18.28
CA ASN A 285 0.12 -8.66 19.63
C ASN A 285 1.46 -8.98 20.31
N ASN A 286 2.57 -8.60 19.68
CA ASN A 286 3.95 -8.80 20.14
C ASN A 286 4.30 -10.28 20.41
N ASP A 287 3.74 -11.22 19.64
CA ASP A 287 4.05 -12.64 19.76
C ASP A 287 5.12 -13.14 18.76
N ASN A 288 5.67 -12.22 17.95
CA ASN A 288 6.62 -12.43 16.86
C ASN A 288 6.07 -13.22 15.67
N GLN A 289 4.75 -13.33 15.54
CA GLN A 289 4.11 -13.90 14.36
C GLN A 289 3.50 -12.78 13.51
N THR A 290 3.51 -12.99 12.19
CA THR A 290 2.88 -12.06 11.26
C THR A 290 1.35 -12.16 11.37
N ASP A 291 0.73 -11.05 11.78
CA ASP A 291 -0.72 -10.82 11.79
C ASP A 291 -1.16 -10.06 10.52
N ILE A 292 -2.48 -9.96 10.34
CA ILE A 292 -3.09 -9.26 9.19
C ILE A 292 -4.15 -8.27 9.68
N ALA A 293 -3.99 -6.99 9.32
CA ALA A 293 -4.99 -5.95 9.51
C ALA A 293 -5.62 -5.57 8.17
N VAL A 294 -6.93 -5.77 8.00
CA VAL A 294 -7.67 -5.58 6.74
C VAL A 294 -8.68 -4.45 6.87
N VAL A 295 -8.65 -3.46 5.98
CA VAL A 295 -9.69 -2.42 5.94
C VAL A 295 -10.89 -2.85 5.10
N ASN A 296 -12.09 -2.73 5.69
CA ASN A 296 -13.35 -3.17 5.12
C ASN A 296 -14.23 -1.97 4.77
N SER A 297 -14.26 -1.60 3.48
CA SER A 297 -14.84 -0.32 3.08
C SER A 297 -16.35 -0.24 3.27
N ARG A 298 -17.06 -1.37 3.20
CA ARG A 298 -18.53 -1.35 3.33
C ARG A 298 -19.00 -1.40 4.77
N THR A 299 -18.21 -2.00 5.65
CA THR A 299 -18.54 -2.15 7.08
C THR A 299 -17.83 -1.14 7.97
N ASN A 300 -17.08 -0.18 7.38
CA ASN A 300 -16.41 0.93 8.07
C ASN A 300 -15.60 0.48 9.29
N ASN A 301 -14.78 -0.55 9.09
CA ASN A 301 -13.93 -1.09 10.14
C ASN A 301 -12.60 -1.61 9.60
N VAL A 302 -11.65 -1.79 10.50
CA VAL A 302 -10.46 -2.59 10.31
C VAL A 302 -10.62 -3.91 11.05
N GLY A 303 -10.31 -5.02 10.38
CA GLY A 303 -10.34 -6.37 10.90
C GLY A 303 -8.95 -6.91 11.17
N ILE A 304 -8.72 -7.44 12.37
CA ILE A 304 -7.43 -8.00 12.79
C ILE A 304 -7.53 -9.51 12.89
N PHE A 305 -6.63 -10.20 12.18
CA PHE A 305 -6.41 -11.64 12.25
C PHE A 305 -5.04 -11.89 12.89
N LEU A 306 -5.02 -12.46 14.09
CA LEU A 306 -3.76 -12.79 14.75
C LEU A 306 -3.24 -14.12 14.22
N GLY A 307 -1.99 -14.15 13.78
CA GLY A 307 -1.32 -15.28 13.16
C GLY A 307 -0.73 -16.24 14.18
N TYR A 308 -0.67 -17.52 13.84
CA TYR A 308 0.05 -18.53 14.63
C TYR A 308 1.38 -18.97 13.99
N GLY A 309 1.80 -18.32 12.89
CA GLY A 309 3.03 -18.63 12.14
C GLY A 309 3.03 -20.00 11.45
N ASN A 310 1.85 -20.51 11.11
CA ASN A 310 1.67 -21.79 10.40
C ASN A 310 0.47 -21.74 9.45
N TYR A 311 0.18 -20.56 8.90
CA TYR A 311 -1.02 -20.23 8.12
C TYR A 311 -2.35 -20.34 8.86
N SER A 312 -2.35 -20.61 10.16
CA SER A 312 -3.56 -20.50 10.97
C SER A 312 -3.68 -19.10 11.56
N PHE A 313 -4.91 -18.59 11.64
CA PHE A 313 -5.22 -17.27 12.18
C PHE A 313 -6.40 -17.35 13.15
N THR A 314 -6.54 -16.37 14.02
CA THR A 314 -7.77 -16.17 14.80
C THR A 314 -8.94 -15.82 13.88
N ASN A 315 -10.17 -15.88 14.42
CA ASN A 315 -11.26 -15.12 13.81
C ASN A 315 -10.96 -13.62 13.88
N GLN A 316 -11.54 -12.87 12.96
CA GLN A 316 -11.37 -11.42 12.91
C GLN A 316 -11.92 -10.74 14.16
N THR A 317 -11.12 -9.86 14.74
CA THR A 317 -11.58 -8.83 15.70
C THR A 317 -11.69 -7.49 14.96
N THR A 318 -12.76 -6.73 15.17
CA THR A 318 -13.02 -5.50 14.40
C THR A 318 -12.97 -4.24 15.24
N PHE A 319 -12.36 -3.19 14.69
CA PHE A 319 -12.33 -1.84 15.26
C PHE A 319 -12.94 -0.85 14.27
N LEU A 320 -13.77 0.07 14.77
CA LEU A 320 -14.42 1.07 13.91
C LEU A 320 -13.40 2.05 13.35
N THR A 321 -13.65 2.51 12.12
CA THR A 321 -12.84 3.52 11.42
C THR A 321 -13.73 4.71 11.04
N GLY A 322 -13.22 5.63 10.22
CA GLY A 322 -14.06 6.53 9.45
C GLY A 322 -14.88 5.79 8.37
N THR A 323 -15.57 6.56 7.52
CA THR A 323 -16.37 6.03 6.41
C THR A 323 -15.50 5.55 5.24
N THR A 324 -15.89 4.43 4.63
CA THR A 324 -15.22 3.84 3.45
C THR A 324 -13.69 3.80 3.54
N PRO A 325 -13.10 3.12 4.55
CA PRO A 325 -11.65 2.99 4.65
C PRO A 325 -11.08 2.33 3.38
N ILE A 326 -10.06 2.95 2.78
CA ILE A 326 -9.57 2.60 1.43
C ILE A 326 -8.13 2.06 1.44
N SER A 327 -7.29 2.59 2.32
CA SER A 327 -5.86 2.26 2.41
C SER A 327 -5.43 2.23 3.88
N ILE A 328 -4.47 1.37 4.19
CA ILE A 328 -3.93 1.16 5.53
C ILE A 328 -2.40 1.11 5.47
N ALA A 329 -1.76 1.72 6.48
CA ALA A 329 -0.35 1.57 6.80
C ALA A 329 -0.20 1.26 8.29
N THR A 330 0.99 0.78 8.67
CA THR A 330 1.32 0.50 10.07
C THR A 330 2.73 0.99 10.39
N GLY A 331 2.95 1.35 11.65
CA GLY A 331 4.24 1.79 12.17
C GLY A 331 4.10 2.14 13.65
N ASP A 332 5.23 2.24 14.36
CA ASP A 332 5.27 2.68 15.76
C ASP A 332 5.28 4.23 15.81
N LEU A 333 4.09 4.83 15.94
CA LEU A 333 3.89 6.28 15.86
C LEU A 333 4.19 6.99 17.18
N ASN A 334 4.27 6.27 18.30
CA ASN A 334 4.51 6.86 19.62
C ASN A 334 5.83 6.39 20.26
N LYS A 335 6.59 5.54 19.56
CA LYS A 335 7.87 4.95 19.96
C LYS A 335 7.79 4.04 21.20
N ASP A 336 6.69 3.30 21.35
CA ASP A 336 6.52 2.32 22.42
C ASP A 336 6.91 0.88 22.01
N ASN A 337 7.35 0.68 20.76
CA ASN A 337 7.64 -0.59 20.09
C ASN A 337 6.41 -1.48 19.88
N ILE A 338 5.23 -0.88 19.79
CA ILE A 338 3.99 -1.55 19.37
C ILE A 338 3.58 -0.97 18.02
N LEU A 339 3.07 -1.81 17.14
CA LEU A 339 2.54 -1.36 15.86
C LEU A 339 1.20 -0.65 16.02
N ASP A 340 1.13 0.56 15.50
CA ASP A 340 -0.10 1.34 15.35
C ASP A 340 -0.66 1.20 13.94
N ILE A 341 -1.92 1.59 13.76
CA ILE A 341 -2.62 1.51 12.48
C ILE A 341 -3.02 2.91 12.00
N ILE A 342 -2.72 3.18 10.73
CA ILE A 342 -3.07 4.42 10.01
C ILE A 342 -4.01 4.05 8.86
N ILE A 343 -5.17 4.67 8.78
CA ILE A 343 -6.19 4.35 7.77
C ILE A 343 -6.66 5.62 7.07
N ALA A 344 -6.58 5.65 5.75
CA ALA A 344 -7.21 6.68 4.93
C ALA A 344 -8.70 6.33 4.71
N ASN A 345 -9.59 7.28 5.02
CA ASN A 345 -11.04 7.12 4.90
C ASN A 345 -11.60 7.99 3.78
N HIS A 346 -12.43 7.41 2.91
CA HIS A 346 -13.02 8.07 1.76
C HIS A 346 -14.54 8.24 1.92
N ASP A 347 -15.08 9.39 1.51
CA ASP A 347 -16.53 9.61 1.60
C ASP A 347 -17.34 9.06 0.42
N THR A 348 -18.47 8.45 0.75
CA THR A 348 -19.69 8.47 -0.09
C THR A 348 -20.90 8.81 0.79
N ASP A 349 -21.45 10.02 0.59
CA ASP A 349 -22.74 10.59 1.02
C ASP A 349 -23.61 9.82 2.06
N SER A 350 -23.13 9.54 3.28
CA SER A 350 -24.01 9.05 4.37
C SER A 350 -23.55 9.41 5.78
N ILE A 351 -24.52 9.64 6.68
CA ILE A 351 -24.35 10.18 8.05
C ILE A 351 -24.58 9.07 9.09
N GLY A 352 -23.68 8.95 10.06
CA GLY A 352 -23.91 8.27 11.33
C GLY A 352 -23.52 9.17 12.50
N VAL A 353 -24.45 9.46 13.41
CA VAL A 353 -24.19 10.18 14.66
C VAL A 353 -24.23 9.16 15.80
N PHE A 354 -23.13 9.04 16.55
CA PHE A 354 -23.14 8.29 17.81
C PHE A 354 -22.92 9.26 18.96
N LEU A 355 -23.97 9.46 19.75
CA LEU A 355 -23.88 10.06 21.08
C LEU A 355 -23.53 8.94 22.05
N GLY A 356 -22.37 9.05 22.69
CA GLY A 356 -22.00 8.18 23.80
C GLY A 356 -22.91 8.41 25.00
N ALA A 357 -23.28 7.32 25.66
CA ALA A 357 -23.73 7.31 27.05
C ALA A 357 -22.69 6.55 27.88
#